data_AF-A0A849EFK4-F1
#
_entry.id   AF-A0A849EFK4-F1
#
_cell.length_a   1.000
_cell.length_b   1.000
_cell.length_c   1.000
_cell.angle_alpha   90.00
_cell.angle_beta   90.00
_cell.angle_gamma   90.00
#
_symmetry.space_group_name_H-M   'P 1'
#
loop_
_entity.id
_entity.type
_entity.pdbx_description
1 polymer ?
#
loop_
_entity_poly.entity_id
_entity_poly.type
_entity_poly.pdbx_seq_one_letter_code
_entity_poly.pdbx_strand_id
1 'polypeptide(L)'
;LIQTGMGAVLDALDTQARHHDCWFAGADAADADARTGLMQLVVMNRKLVTLEKELKRAEMRLAEDPTEENLNHLNEVRDQLNSMAGAEAMIDGYGEASGRTVNPAG
;
A
#
# COMPACT_ATOMS: atom_id res chain seq x y z
N LEU A 1 21.78 -12.63 -11.78
CA LEU A 1 21.03 -12.92 -10.54
C LEU A 1 20.77 -14.42 -10.36
N ILE A 2 20.15 -15.09 -11.33
CA ILE A 2 19.94 -16.55 -11.27
C ILE A 2 21.28 -17.30 -11.25
N GLN A 3 22.20 -16.95 -12.17
CA GLN A 3 23.56 -17.51 -12.20
C GLN A 3 24.43 -17.11 -10.99
N THR A 4 24.00 -16.15 -10.17
CA THR A 4 24.70 -15.72 -8.95
C THR A 4 24.05 -16.27 -7.68
N GLY A 5 23.18 -17.28 -7.81
CA GLY A 5 22.56 -17.99 -6.67
C GLY A 5 21.32 -17.32 -6.06
N MET A 6 20.82 -16.23 -6.65
CA MET A 6 19.66 -15.48 -6.13
C MET A 6 18.31 -15.97 -6.68
N GLY A 7 18.28 -17.08 -7.44
CA GLY A 7 17.05 -17.61 -8.05
C GLY A 7 15.92 -17.85 -7.05
N ALA A 8 16.19 -18.56 -5.96
CA ALA A 8 15.18 -18.86 -4.94
C ALA A 8 14.59 -17.60 -4.27
N VAL A 9 15.38 -16.53 -4.14
CA VAL A 9 14.90 -15.25 -3.57
C VAL A 9 13.98 -14.53 -4.56
N LEU A 10 14.32 -14.57 -5.85
CA LEU A 10 13.47 -14.00 -6.91
C LEU A 10 12.14 -14.75 -7.00
N ASP A 11 12.15 -16.07 -6.92
CA ASP A 11 10.93 -16.89 -6.93
C ASP A 11 10.03 -16.60 -5.72
N ALA A 12 10.64 -16.43 -4.54
CA ALA A 12 9.91 -16.04 -3.33
C ALA A 12 9.31 -14.62 -3.45
N LEU A 13 10.07 -13.68 -4.01
CA LEU A 13 9.60 -12.31 -4.24
C LEU A 13 8.44 -12.27 -5.23
N ASP A 14 8.53 -13.01 -6.34
CA ASP A 14 7.47 -13.12 -7.36
C ASP A 14 6.20 -13.76 -6.77
N THR A 15 6.35 -14.80 -5.95
CA THR A 15 5.23 -15.42 -5.22
C THR A 15 4.54 -14.42 -4.31
N GLN A 16 5.30 -13.65 -3.53
CA GLN A 16 4.76 -12.65 -2.62
C GLN A 16 4.11 -11.48 -3.38
N ALA A 17 4.73 -11.04 -4.48
CA ALA A 17 4.20 -9.98 -5.31
C ALA A 17 2.82 -10.34 -5.88
N ARG A 18 2.65 -11.57 -6.37
CA ARG A 18 1.35 -12.09 -6.82
C ARG A 18 0.32 -12.17 -5.70
N HIS A 19 0.73 -12.63 -4.51
CA HIS A 19 -0.16 -12.74 -3.35
C HIS A 19 -0.71 -11.38 -2.89
N HIS A 20 0.05 -10.30 -3.08
CA HIS A 20 -0.34 -8.94 -2.70
C HIS A 20 -0.75 -8.05 -3.88
N ASP A 21 -1.04 -8.64 -5.04
CA ASP A 21 -1.34 -7.94 -6.31
C ASP A 21 -0.33 -6.82 -6.68
N CYS A 22 0.91 -6.97 -6.23
CA CYS A 22 2.03 -6.07 -6.53
C CYS A 22 2.62 -6.40 -7.91
N TRP A 23 1.78 -6.41 -8.94
CA TRP A 23 2.15 -6.79 -10.31
C TRP A 23 3.35 -6.01 -10.86
N PHE A 24 3.55 -4.77 -10.39
CA PHE A 24 4.65 -3.88 -10.77
C PHE A 24 6.04 -4.41 -10.36
N ALA A 25 6.11 -5.41 -9.48
CA ALA A 25 7.34 -6.10 -9.10
C ALA A 25 7.68 -7.31 -9.98
N GLY A 26 6.78 -7.68 -10.90
CA GLY A 26 6.98 -8.79 -11.84
C GLY A 26 7.97 -8.44 -12.95
N ALA A 27 8.59 -9.46 -13.55
CA ALA A 27 9.58 -9.29 -14.61
C ALA A 27 9.02 -8.66 -15.89
N ASP A 28 7.70 -8.74 -16.10
CA ASP A 28 7.00 -8.19 -17.27
C ASP A 28 6.56 -6.73 -17.08
N ALA A 29 6.76 -6.13 -15.90
CA ALA A 29 6.42 -4.74 -15.65
C ALA A 29 7.40 -3.80 -16.34
N ALA A 30 6.89 -2.75 -17.00
CA ALA A 30 7.72 -1.69 -17.54
C ALA A 30 8.39 -0.90 -16.41
N ASP A 31 9.64 -0.46 -16.62
CA ASP A 31 10.42 0.28 -15.61
C ASP A 31 9.69 1.50 -15.04
N ALA A 32 8.91 2.20 -15.86
CA ALA A 32 8.12 3.36 -15.45
C ALA A 32 7.01 2.98 -14.45
N ASP A 33 6.32 1.87 -14.71
CA ASP A 33 5.28 1.35 -13.83
C ASP A 33 5.88 0.73 -12.57
N ALA A 34 6.96 -0.04 -12.70
CA ALA A 34 7.69 -0.59 -11.56
C ALA A 34 8.11 0.51 -10.57
N ARG A 35 8.65 1.62 -11.09
CA ARG A 35 9.01 2.80 -10.29
C ARG A 35 7.77 3.43 -9.63
N THR A 36 6.69 3.63 -10.38
CA THR A 36 5.46 4.25 -9.87
C THR A 36 4.84 3.41 -8.75
N GLY A 37 4.67 2.10 -8.97
CA GLY A 37 4.14 1.17 -7.99
C GLY A 37 4.99 1.09 -6.72
N LEU A 38 6.31 1.04 -6.85
CA LEU A 38 7.21 1.05 -5.70
C LEU A 38 7.12 2.35 -4.89
N MET A 39 7.05 3.51 -5.56
CA MET A 39 6.88 4.79 -4.87
C MET A 39 5.56 4.84 -4.11
N GLN A 40 4.46 4.39 -4.73
CA GLN A 40 3.15 4.33 -4.09
C GLN A 40 3.17 3.41 -2.87
N LEU A 41 3.76 2.22 -2.98
CA LEU A 41 3.92 1.28 -1.86
C LEU A 41 4.68 1.90 -0.69
N VAL A 42 5.77 2.63 -0.96
CA VAL A 42 6.54 3.33 0.09
C VAL A 42 5.72 4.43 0.75
N VAL A 43 4.95 5.20 -0.03
CA VAL A 43 4.04 6.24 0.50
C VAL A 43 2.98 5.62 1.41
N MET A 44 2.32 4.55 0.95
CA MET A 44 1.33 3.82 1.74
C MET A 44 1.94 3.26 3.02
N ASN A 45 3.11 2.62 2.95
CA ASN A 45 3.78 2.09 4.14
C ASN A 45 4.11 3.18 5.17
N ARG A 46 4.60 4.35 4.73
CA ARG A 46 4.86 5.49 5.62
C ARG A 46 3.57 6.01 6.26
N LYS A 47 2.48 6.10 5.50
CA LYS A 47 1.17 6.51 6.00
C LYS A 47 0.65 5.52 7.04
N LEU A 48 0.77 4.22 6.79
CA LEU A 48 0.36 3.16 7.71
C LEU A 48 1.08 3.28 9.06
N VAL A 49 2.42 3.32 9.03
CA VAL A 49 3.24 3.46 10.25
C VAL A 49 2.90 4.75 11.02
N THR A 50 2.55 5.83 10.32
CA THR A 50 2.15 7.09 10.94
C THR A 50 0.80 6.96 11.64
N LEU A 51 -0.19 6.37 10.96
CA LEU A 51 -1.53 6.17 11.51
C LEU A 51 -1.56 5.16 12.64
N GLU A 52 -0.75 4.09 12.60
CA GLU A 52 -0.64 3.14 13.72
C GLU A 52 -0.11 3.80 15.00
N LYS A 53 0.85 4.73 14.86
CA LYS A 53 1.33 5.52 16.00
C LYS A 53 0.24 6.47 16.51
N GLU A 54 -0.50 7.09 15.59
CA GLU A 54 -1.58 8.00 15.96
C GLU A 54 -2.74 7.26 16.63
N LEU A 55 -3.06 6.04 16.19
CA LEU A 55 -4.06 5.17 16.79
C LEU A 55 -3.72 4.91 18.25
N LYS A 56 -2.48 4.48 18.55
CA LYS A 56 -2.01 4.27 19.92
C LYS A 56 -2.12 5.52 20.78
N ARG A 57 -1.80 6.69 20.22
CA ARG A 57 -1.94 7.98 20.93
C ARG A 57 -3.39 8.37 21.16
N ALA A 58 -4.29 8.08 20.22
CA ALA A 58 -5.73 8.34 20.36
C ALA A 58 -6.35 7.43 21.42
N GLU A 59 -5.98 6.14 21.45
CA GLU A 59 -6.38 5.19 22.48
C GLU A 59 -5.91 5.63 23.87
N MET A 60 -4.66 6.07 24.00
CA MET A 60 -4.13 6.58 25.26
C MET A 60 -4.87 7.84 25.73
N ARG A 61 -5.12 8.80 24.83
CA ARG A 61 -5.89 10.02 25.15
C ARG A 61 -7.31 9.71 25.62
N LEU A 62 -8.01 8.78 24.97
CA LEU A 62 -9.34 8.37 25.38
C LEU A 62 -9.33 7.66 26.75
N ALA A 63 -8.29 6.88 27.04
CA ALA A 63 -8.14 6.22 28.33
C ALA A 63 -7.84 7.21 29.48
N GLU A 64 -7.07 8.28 29.19
CA GLU A 64 -6.76 9.35 30.14
C GLU A 64 -7.94 10.31 30.36
N ASP A 65 -8.67 10.65 29.29
CA ASP A 65 -9.79 11.59 29.31
C ASP A 65 -10.95 11.10 28.40
N PRO A 66 -11.98 10.44 28.96
CA PRO A 66 -13.03 9.76 28.20
C PRO A 66 -14.12 10.73 27.70
N THR A 67 -13.75 11.64 26.79
CA THR A 67 -14.65 12.61 26.16
C THR A 67 -15.15 12.13 24.80
N GLU A 68 -16.27 12.70 24.34
CA GLU A 68 -16.81 12.46 22.99
C GLU A 68 -15.83 12.92 21.90
N GLU A 69 -15.11 14.03 22.14
CA GLU A 69 -14.07 14.52 21.24
C GLU A 69 -12.94 13.49 21.04
N ASN A 70 -12.42 12.91 22.13
CA ASN A 70 -11.37 11.89 22.05
C ASN A 70 -11.88 10.60 21.39
N LEU A 71 -13.15 10.24 21.59
CA LEU A 71 -13.77 9.09 20.93
C LEU A 71 -13.91 9.32 19.42
N ASN A 72 -14.33 10.52 19.01
CA ASN A 72 -14.44 10.89 17.61
C ASN A 72 -13.07 10.86 16.91
N HIS A 73 -12.02 11.43 17.54
CA HIS A 73 -10.66 11.38 17.00
C HIS A 73 -10.15 9.93 16.83
N LEU A 74 -10.43 9.05 17.80
CA LEU A 74 -10.08 7.63 17.69
C LEU A 74 -10.77 6.96 16.50
N ASN A 75 -12.06 7.23 16.30
CA ASN A 75 -12.82 6.67 15.19
C ASN A 75 -12.33 7.21 13.84
N GLU A 76 -12.01 8.50 13.73
CA GLU A 76 -11.43 9.10 12.54
C GLU A 76 -10.10 8.43 12.12
N VAL A 77 -9.22 8.14 13.09
CA VAL A 77 -7.95 7.44 12.80
C VAL A 77 -8.20 6.01 12.33
N ARG A 78 -9.18 5.31 12.92
CA ARG A 78 -9.58 3.95 12.47
C ARG A 78 -10.16 3.96 11.06
N ASP A 79 -10.97 4.95 10.72
CA ASP A 79 -11.54 5.11 9.38
C ASP A 79 -10.44 5.43 8.35
N GLN A 80 -9.46 6.25 8.72
CA GLN A 80 -8.29 6.51 7.87
C GLN A 80 -7.44 5.25 7.62
N LEU A 81 -7.29 4.38 8.61
CA LEU A 81 -6.61 3.08 8.44
C LEU A 81 -7.40 2.13 7.53
N ASN A 82 -8.72 2.06 7.71
CA ASN A 82 -9.59 1.18 6.91
C ASN A 82 -9.66 1.64 5.44
N SER A 83 -9.74 2.95 5.20
CA SER A 83 -9.79 3.52 3.84
C SER A 83 -8.48 3.37 3.06
N MET A 84 -7.34 3.20 3.73
CA MET A 84 -6.07 2.95 3.04
C MET A 84 -6.05 1.63 2.25
N ALA A 85 -6.83 0.64 2.68
CA ALA A 85 -6.95 -0.64 1.95
C ALA A 85 -7.72 -0.50 0.62
N GLY A 86 -8.48 0.60 0.42
CA GLY A 86 -9.24 0.88 -0.80
C GLY A 86 -8.72 2.08 -1.60
N ALA A 87 -7.62 2.70 -1.18
CA ALA A 87 -7.05 3.88 -1.83
C ALA A 87 -6.11 3.50 -2.99
N GLU A 88 -6.60 2.67 -3.91
CA GLU A 88 -6.08 2.59 -5.27
C GLU A 88 -6.58 3.81 -6.03
N ALA A 89 -6.02 4.98 -5.70
CA ALA A 89 -6.17 6.11 -6.59
C ALA A 89 -5.59 5.69 -7.94
N MET A 90 -6.43 5.73 -8.98
CA MET A 90 -6.03 5.51 -10.36
C MET A 90 -4.96 6.57 -10.69
N ILE A 91 -3.69 6.20 -10.56
CA ILE A 91 -2.57 7.03 -10.99
C ILE A 91 -2.70 7.10 -12.50
N ASP A 92 -2.89 8.31 -13.04
CA ASP A 92 -3.10 8.51 -14.47
C ASP A 92 -1.97 7.87 -15.29
N GLY A 93 -2.34 7.04 -16.27
CA GLY A 93 -1.41 6.27 -17.10
C GLY A 93 -0.68 5.11 -16.41
N TYR A 94 -0.91 4.82 -15.13
CA TYR A 94 -0.26 3.71 -14.44
C TYR A 94 -0.74 2.36 -14.96
N GLY A 95 0.20 1.52 -15.39
CA GLY A 95 -0.07 0.23 -16.00
C GLY A 95 -0.11 0.24 -17.52
N GLU A 96 -0.27 1.40 -18.16
CA GLU A 96 -0.35 1.49 -19.63
C GLU A 96 0.94 1.01 -20.31
N ALA A 97 2.10 1.39 -19.77
CA ALA A 97 3.40 0.98 -20.31
C ALA A 97 3.64 -0.54 -20.14
N SER A 98 2.99 -1.15 -19.15
CA SER A 98 2.98 -2.60 -18.91
C SER A 98 1.81 -3.33 -19.59
N GLY A 99 1.06 -2.67 -20.50
CA GLY A 99 -0.07 -3.25 -21.21
C GLY A 99 -1.31 -3.52 -20.35
N ARG A 100 -1.34 -3.00 -19.13
CA ARG A 100 -2.49 -3.03 -18.22
C ARG A 100 -3.31 -1.77 -18.46
N THR A 101 -4.09 -1.74 -19.54
CA THR A 101 -5.08 -0.67 -19.73
C THR A 101 -6.21 -0.86 -18.71
N VAL A 102 -6.63 0.22 -18.05
CA VAL A 102 -7.94 0.25 -17.38
C VAL A 102 -8.96 -0.01 -18.47
N ASN A 103 -9.64 -1.16 -18.43
CA ASN A 103 -10.72 -1.43 -19.37
C ASN A 103 -11.88 -0.47 -19.05
N PRO A 104 -12.28 0.46 -19.93
CA PRO A 104 -13.34 1.42 -19.65
C PRO A 104 -14.74 0.80 -19.84
N ALA A 105 -14.93 -0.46 -19.44
CA ALA A 105 -16.18 -1.19 -19.61
C ALA A 105 -16.65 -1.78 -18.27
N GLY A 106 -17.60 -1.06 -17.67
CA GLY A 106 -18.41 -1.43 -16.52
C GLY A 106 -19.45 -0.36 -16.28
#